data_AF-A0A2L2Z1B7-F1
#
_entry.id   AF-A0A2L2Z1B7-F1
#
_cell.length_a   1.000
_cell.length_b   1.000
_cell.length_c   1.000
_cell.angle_alpha   90.00
_cell.angle_beta   90.00
_cell.angle_gamma   90.00
#
_symmetry.space_group_name_H-M   'P 1'
#
loop_
_entity.id
_entity.type
_entity.pdbx_description
1 polymer ?
#
loop_
_entity_poly.entity_id
_entity_poly.type
_entity_poly.pdbx_seq_one_letter_code
_entity_poly.pdbx_strand_id
1 'polypeptide(L)' 'MAASFDPYDKHSWYFGPLTRQEATDILLGEIETGVFLVRNSATIHGDLVLCVRED' A
#
# COMPACT_ATOMS: atom_id res chain seq x y z
N MET A 1 4.08 0.41 18.04
CA MET A 1 2.85 -0.40 17.93
C MET A 1 2.59 -0.52 16.44
N ALA A 2 3.12 -1.56 15.81
CA ALA A 2 2.92 -1.77 14.37
C ALA A 2 1.42 -2.00 14.18
N ALA A 3 0.76 -1.12 13.43
CA ALA A 3 -0.63 -1.35 13.08
C ALA A 3 -0.65 -2.64 12.27
N SER A 4 -1.20 -3.70 12.84
CA SER A 4 -1.39 -4.97 12.14
C SER A 4 -2.17 -4.70 10.86
N PHE A 5 -1.61 -5.11 9.73
CA PHE A 5 -2.30 -5.07 8.45
C PHE A 5 -3.63 -5.83 8.57
N ASP A 6 -4.75 -5.12 8.44
CA ASP A 6 -6.10 -5.69 8.51
C ASP A 6 -6.78 -5.56 7.13
N PRO A 7 -6.98 -6.66 6.39
CA PRO A 7 -7.60 -6.62 5.07
C PRO A 7 -9.06 -6.13 5.09
N TYR A 8 -9.73 -6.19 6.24
CA TYR A 8 -11.09 -5.70 6.41
C TYR A 8 -11.15 -4.21 6.77
N ASP A 9 -10.05 -3.62 7.24
CA ASP A 9 -9.96 -2.19 7.51
C ASP A 9 -9.46 -1.44 6.28
N LYS A 10 -10.33 -0.61 5.70
CA LYS A 10 -10.00 0.18 4.51
C LYS A 10 -8.76 1.04 4.71
N HIS A 11 -8.55 1.62 5.89
CA HIS A 11 -7.40 2.52 6.13
C HIS A 11 -6.09 1.75 6.31
N SER A 12 -6.16 0.43 6.54
CA SER A 12 -4.99 -0.42 6.67
C SER A 12 -4.34 -0.75 5.31
N TRP A 13 -5.14 -0.83 4.23
CA TRP A 13 -4.64 -1.12 2.88
C TRP A 13 -4.77 0.07 1.91
N TYR A 14 -5.64 1.05 2.15
CA TYR A 14 -5.82 2.20 1.25
C TYR A 14 -5.13 3.46 1.80
N PHE A 15 -4.09 3.90 1.09
CA PHE A 15 -3.26 5.06 1.48
C PHE A 15 -3.58 6.34 0.67
N GLY A 16 -4.53 6.28 -0.26
CA GLY A 16 -4.94 7.45 -1.05
C GLY A 16 -3.84 7.94 -2.01
N PRO A 17 -3.61 9.27 -2.16
CA PRO A 17 -2.60 9.81 -3.07
C PRO A 17 -1.19 9.58 -2.50
N LEU A 18 -0.67 8.38 -2.75
CA LEU A 18 0.65 7.94 -2.31
C LEU A 18 1.61 7.81 -3.50
N THR A 19 2.83 8.29 -3.36
CA THR A 19 3.84 8.14 -4.40
C THR A 19 4.33 6.69 -4.51
N ARG A 20 4.96 6.32 -5.63
CA ARG A 20 5.51 4.96 -5.81
C ARG A 20 6.61 4.68 -4.79
N GLN A 21 7.44 5.69 -4.50
CA GLN A 21 8.50 5.56 -3.51
C GLN A 21 7.94 5.33 -2.11
N GLU A 22 6.95 6.11 -1.68
CA GLU A 22 6.35 5.92 -0.35
C GLU A 22 5.64 4.57 -0.24
N ALA A 23 4.95 4.13 -1.28
CA ALA A 23 4.38 2.78 -1.33
C ALA A 23 5.45 1.70 -1.13
N THR A 24 6.58 1.84 -1.82
CA THR A 24 7.70 0.91 -1.71
C THR A 24 8.36 1.00 -0.33
N ASP A 25 8.55 2.18 0.25
CA ASP A 25 9.11 2.36 1.59
C ASP A 25 8.26 1.67 2.67
N ILE A 26 6.94 1.83 2.59
CA ILE A 26 5.98 1.13 3.47
C ILE A 26 6.12 -0.39 3.29
N LEU A 27 6.06 -0.90 2.05
CA LEU A 27 6.17 -2.34 1.78
C LEU A 27 7.55 -2.91 2.16
N LEU A 28 8.62 -2.12 2.10
CA LEU A 28 9.96 -2.52 2.52
C LEU A 28 10.11 -2.55 4.04
N GLY A 29 9.39 -1.67 4.76
CA GLY A 29 9.34 -1.65 6.21
C GLY A 29 8.59 -2.84 6.82
N GLU A 30 7.68 -3.45 6.05
CA GLU A 30 6.95 -4.64 6.46
C GLU A 30 7.82 -5.89 6.33
N ILE A 31 7.71 -6.81 7.30
CA ILE A 31 8.56 -7.99 7.42
C ILE A 31 7.94 -9.18 6.66
N GLU A 32 6.61 -9.21 6.58
CA GLU A 32 5.84 -10.30 5.99
C GLU A 32 5.76 -10.19 4.46
N THR A 33 5.80 -11.33 3.79
CA THR A 33 5.60 -11.42 2.34
C THR A 33 4.11 -11.53 2.03
N GLY A 34 3.66 -10.92 0.93
CA GLY A 34 2.23 -10.85 0.61
C GLY A 34 1.48 -9.67 1.22
N VAL A 35 2.18 -8.73 1.88
CA VAL A 35 1.60 -7.44 2.25
C VAL A 35 1.31 -6.63 0.99
N PHE A 36 0.16 -5.95 0.96
CA PHE A 36 -0.25 -5.15 -0.16
C PHE A 36 -0.86 -3.83 0.28
N LEU A 37 -0.78 -2.83 -0.58
CA LEU A 37 -1.43 -1.55 -0.39
C LEU A 37 -1.97 -1.02 -1.71
N VAL A 38 -3.07 -0.27 -1.62
CA VAL A 38 -3.72 0.40 -2.74
C VAL A 38 -3.50 1.90 -2.61
N ARG A 39 -3.11 2.52 -3.71
CA ARG A 39 -2.92 3.97 -3.83
C ARG A 39 -3.61 4.52 -5.06
N ASN A 40 -3.88 5.81 -5.07
CA ASN A 40 -4.35 6.51 -6.25
C ASN A 40 -3.22 6.64 -7.27
N SER A 41 -3.55 6.41 -8.54
CA SER A 41 -2.64 6.66 -9.64
C SER A 41 -2.31 8.15 -9.72
N ALA A 42 -1.03 8.47 -9.76
CA ALA A 42 -0.55 9.85 -9.94
C ALA A 42 -0.69 10.33 -11.39
N THR A 43 -0.85 9.42 -12.36
CA THR A 43 -0.92 9.72 -13.80
C THR A 43 -2.34 9.68 -14.34
N ILE A 44 -3.24 8.89 -13.76
CA ILE A 44 -4.64 8.76 -14.20
C ILE A 44 -5.55 9.06 -13.03
N HIS A 45 -6.25 10.19 -13.10
CA HIS A 45 -7.21 10.57 -12.07
C HIS A 45 -8.36 9.57 -12.01
N GLY A 46 -8.58 8.97 -10.83
CA GLY A 46 -9.63 7.97 -10.60
C GLY A 46 -9.17 6.52 -10.73
N ASP A 47 -7.91 6.29 -11.15
CA ASP A 47 -7.35 4.95 -11.25
C ASP A 47 -6.66 4.52 -9.95
N LEU A 48 -6.72 3.23 -9.62
CA LEU A 48 -6.18 2.66 -8.39
C LEU A 48 -5.02 1.72 -8.73
N VAL A 49 -3.90 1.92 -8.07
CA VAL A 49 -2.69 1.10 -8.22
C VAL A 49 -2.55 0.22 -7.00
N LEU A 50 -2.50 -1.09 -7.23
CA LEU A 50 -2.13 -2.09 -6.23
C LEU A 50 -0.61 -2.23 -6.22
N CYS A 51 0.00 -2.10 -5.05
CA CYS A 51 1.40 -2.40 -4.80
C CYS A 51 1.46 -3.59 -3.84
N VAL A 52 2.11 -4.67 -4.26
CA VAL A 52 2.25 -5.89 -3.46
C VAL A 52 3.74 -6.11 -3.17
N ARG A 53 4.05 -6.62 -1.99
CA ARG A 53 5.37 -7.10 -1.65
C ARG A 53 5.49 -8.55 -2.10
N GLU A 54 6.07 -8.72 -3.28
CA GLU A 54 6.57 -10.00 -3.79
C GLU A 54 8.02 -10.10 -3.27
N ASP A 55 8.32 -11.10 -2.47
CA ASP A 55 9.71 -11.43 -2.10
C ASP A 55 10.42 -12.09 -3.28
#